data_AF-A0A654ER87-F1
#
_entry.id   AF-A0A654ER87-F1
#
_cell.length_a   1.000
_cell.length_b   1.000
_cell.length_c   1.000
_cell.angle_alpha   90.00
_cell.angle_beta   90.00
_cell.angle_gamma   90.00
#
_symmetry.space_group_name_H-M   'P 1'
#
loop_
_entity.id
_entity.type
_entity.pdbx_description
1 polymer ?
#
loop_
_entity_poly.entity_id
_entity_poly.type
_entity_poly.pdbx_seq_one_letter_code
_entity_poly.pdbx_strand_id
1 'polypeptide(L)'
;MSTMFNTLHEILNEESLAVPPPPSRGDYSYFHIRTTEMDLQRMFNLMTGSEDLKDDISVLDTRTLVDGIFFDYGCIALNEIIKELDDPYYRDELLDVVSNNALLLSNNAYGNFVVQHVLKLHDSRCTGNIADKLCGYCVELSFKKYGSYIVERLLEAGDIPMATIVLDLLACKIEMLIRLARSEYGNFVVCKLLELTNDILTADLFYSLVNKLRPYRFLLHRFPESKIATILSQTS
;
A
#
# COMPACT_ATOMS: atom_id res chain seq x y z
N MET A 1 -27.73 7.87 16.61
CA MET A 1 -26.94 8.57 15.57
C MET A 1 -26.33 9.90 16.03
N SER A 2 -26.99 10.73 16.86
CA SER A 2 -26.43 12.04 17.29
C SER A 2 -25.54 12.01 18.54
N THR A 3 -25.62 10.99 19.39
CA THR A 3 -24.87 10.93 20.67
C THR A 3 -23.45 10.42 20.51
N MET A 4 -23.23 9.47 19.60
CA MET A 4 -21.92 8.83 19.37
C MET A 4 -20.90 9.77 18.70
N PHE A 5 -21.38 10.63 17.81
CA PHE A 5 -20.56 11.65 17.14
C PHE A 5 -20.11 12.75 18.12
N ASN A 6 -20.95 13.11 19.09
CA ASN A 6 -20.62 14.11 20.10
C ASN A 6 -19.56 13.62 21.09
N THR A 7 -19.58 12.33 21.46
CA THR A 7 -18.57 11.74 22.36
C THR A 7 -17.19 11.63 21.71
N LEU A 8 -17.12 11.29 20.41
CA LEU A 8 -15.87 11.32 19.64
C LEU A 8 -15.33 12.76 19.50
N HIS A 9 -16.21 13.74 19.27
CA HIS A 9 -15.80 15.14 19.09
C HIS A 9 -15.41 15.85 20.40
N GLU A 10 -15.98 15.46 21.55
CA GLU A 10 -15.60 15.97 22.88
C GLU A 10 -14.24 15.42 23.34
N ILE A 11 -13.94 14.15 23.09
CA ILE A 11 -12.65 13.53 23.45
C ILE A 11 -11.51 14.06 22.58
N LEU A 12 -11.78 14.34 21.29
CA LEU A 12 -10.78 14.92 20.36
C LEU A 12 -10.49 16.41 20.62
N ASN A 13 -11.36 17.13 21.33
CA ASN A 13 -11.15 18.56 21.65
C ASN A 13 -10.41 18.80 22.98
N GLU A 14 -10.36 17.83 23.90
CA GLU A 14 -9.62 17.96 25.16
C GLU A 14 -8.11 17.71 25.02
N GLU A 15 -7.66 17.00 23.98
CA GLU A 15 -6.23 16.84 23.67
C GLU A 15 -5.86 17.52 22.34
N SER A 16 -5.73 18.85 22.38
CA SER A 16 -4.99 19.62 21.38
C SER A 16 -3.50 19.23 21.41
N LEU A 17 -3.15 18.09 20.83
CA LEU A 17 -1.77 17.69 20.58
C LEU A 17 -1.64 17.30 19.11
N ALA A 18 -0.96 18.17 18.36
CA ALA A 18 -0.65 17.99 16.96
C ALA A 18 -0.17 16.55 16.69
N VAL A 19 -0.83 15.88 15.75
CA VAL A 19 -0.42 14.58 15.21
C VAL A 19 1.03 14.72 14.74
N PRO A 20 2.00 13.99 15.34
CA PRO A 20 3.39 14.11 14.94
C PRO A 20 3.56 13.54 13.52
N PRO A 21 4.45 14.13 12.69
CA PRO A 21 4.69 13.64 11.35
C PRO A 21 5.17 12.18 11.39
N PRO A 22 4.84 11.37 10.36
CA PRO A 22 5.25 9.97 10.31
C PRO A 22 6.78 9.85 10.42
N PRO A 23 7.31 8.90 11.22
CA PRO A 23 8.72 8.85 11.53
C PRO A 23 9.57 8.62 10.28
N SER A 24 10.67 9.36 10.18
CA SER A 24 11.77 9.04 9.27
C SER A 24 12.47 7.76 9.73
N ARG A 25 12.89 6.92 8.76
CA ARG A 25 13.58 5.63 8.94
C ARG A 25 14.33 5.51 10.27
N GLY A 26 13.86 4.63 11.16
CA GLY A 26 14.65 4.15 12.29
C GLY A 26 13.92 4.03 13.63
N ASP A 27 12.94 4.89 13.92
CA ASP A 27 12.31 4.94 15.25
C ASP A 27 10.91 4.30 15.26
N TYR A 28 10.88 2.96 15.35
CA TYR A 28 9.65 2.19 15.61
C TYR A 28 9.34 2.05 17.12
N SER A 29 10.20 2.55 18.01
CA SER A 29 10.04 2.41 19.46
C SER A 29 8.94 3.30 20.05
N TYR A 30 8.68 4.46 19.44
CA TYR A 30 7.72 5.44 19.96
C TYR A 30 6.26 5.02 19.75
N PHE A 31 5.99 4.20 18.73
CA PHE A 31 4.64 3.66 18.47
C PHE A 31 4.27 2.53 19.44
N HIS A 32 5.27 1.87 20.04
CA HIS A 32 5.06 0.76 20.96
C HIS A 32 4.59 1.20 22.36
N ILE A 33 4.74 2.48 22.71
CA ILE A 33 4.52 3.00 24.07
C ILE A 33 3.12 3.63 24.24
N ARG A 34 2.43 4.00 23.15
CA ARG A 34 1.08 4.61 23.23
C ARG A 34 -0.07 3.68 22.86
N THR A 35 0.19 2.55 22.19
CA THR A 35 -0.81 1.50 21.99
C THR A 35 -1.13 0.72 23.27
N THR A 36 -0.38 0.92 24.35
CA THR A 36 -0.59 0.24 25.63
C THR A 36 -1.61 0.93 26.55
N GLU A 37 -2.03 2.16 26.27
CA GLU A 37 -3.05 2.85 27.11
C GLU A 37 -4.47 2.76 26.54
N MET A 38 -4.62 2.36 25.27
CA MET A 38 -5.91 2.13 24.65
C MET A 38 -5.97 0.66 24.21
N ASP A 39 -6.49 -0.19 25.10
CA ASP A 39 -6.61 -1.63 24.89
C ASP A 39 -7.11 -1.93 23.47
N LEU A 40 -6.41 -2.77 22.71
CA LEU A 40 -6.78 -3.17 21.36
C LEU A 40 -8.24 -3.70 21.29
N GLN A 41 -8.68 -4.35 22.37
CA GLN A 41 -10.06 -4.76 22.57
C GLN A 41 -11.02 -3.55 22.63
N ARG A 42 -10.63 -2.46 23.28
CA ARG A 42 -11.42 -1.23 23.35
C ARG A 42 -11.46 -0.50 22.02
N MET A 43 -10.37 -0.50 21.25
CA MET A 43 -10.36 0.03 19.88
C MET A 43 -11.26 -0.80 18.96
N PHE A 44 -11.19 -2.12 19.07
CA PHE A 44 -12.07 -3.05 18.37
C PHE A 44 -13.55 -2.79 18.75
N ASN A 45 -13.88 -2.79 20.04
CA ASN A 45 -15.23 -2.56 20.55
C ASN A 45 -15.78 -1.17 20.16
N LEU A 46 -14.91 -0.15 20.00
CA LEU A 46 -15.31 1.18 19.54
C LEU A 46 -15.56 1.27 18.04
N MET A 47 -14.87 0.46 17.23
CA MET A 47 -15.08 0.38 15.79
C MET A 47 -16.30 -0.46 15.41
N THR A 48 -16.56 -1.54 16.16
CA THR A 48 -17.64 -2.49 15.86
C THR A 48 -18.89 -2.23 16.69
N GLY A 49 -18.75 -1.63 17.88
CA GLY A 49 -19.85 -1.45 18.83
C GLY A 49 -20.18 -2.69 19.66
N SER A 50 -19.37 -3.75 19.58
CA SER A 50 -19.63 -5.07 20.19
C SER A 50 -18.45 -5.58 21.01
N GLU A 51 -18.72 -6.43 22.00
CA GLU A 51 -17.70 -7.11 22.83
C GLU A 51 -17.20 -8.44 22.20
N ASP A 52 -17.90 -8.99 21.21
CA ASP A 52 -17.63 -10.32 20.64
C ASP A 52 -17.12 -10.25 19.19
N LEU A 53 -15.86 -10.69 18.99
CA LEU A 53 -15.12 -10.68 17.70
C LEU A 53 -15.78 -11.52 16.59
N LYS A 54 -16.58 -12.53 16.95
CA LYS A 54 -17.09 -13.55 16.01
C LYS A 54 -18.37 -13.15 15.29
N ASP A 55 -19.25 -12.39 15.93
CA ASP A 55 -20.55 -12.06 15.31
C ASP A 55 -20.45 -10.91 14.27
N ASP A 56 -19.38 -10.09 14.36
CA ASP A 56 -19.31 -8.80 13.65
C ASP A 56 -18.42 -8.76 12.40
N ILE A 57 -17.66 -9.80 12.05
CA ILE A 57 -16.93 -9.80 10.77
C ILE A 57 -17.92 -9.88 9.59
N SER A 58 -19.08 -10.50 9.81
CA SER A 58 -20.23 -10.40 8.89
C SER A 58 -20.89 -9.01 8.84
N VAL A 59 -20.65 -8.15 9.85
CA VAL A 59 -21.20 -6.79 10.04
C VAL A 59 -20.18 -5.69 9.71
N LEU A 60 -18.93 -6.06 9.43
CA LEU A 60 -17.92 -5.23 8.77
C LEU A 60 -18.35 -4.97 7.30
N ASP A 61 -19.53 -4.37 7.13
CA ASP A 61 -19.97 -3.76 5.88
C ASP A 61 -18.95 -2.69 5.50
N THR A 62 -18.75 -2.56 4.20
CA THR A 62 -18.05 -1.47 3.51
C THR A 62 -18.23 -0.12 4.20
N ARG A 63 -19.39 0.19 4.78
CA ARG A 63 -19.66 1.44 5.51
C ARG A 63 -18.92 1.55 6.85
N THR A 64 -18.91 0.53 7.69
CA THR A 64 -18.23 0.56 9.01
C THR A 64 -16.71 0.60 8.86
N LEU A 65 -16.18 -0.10 7.85
CA LEU A 65 -14.78 0.01 7.45
C LEU A 65 -14.46 1.37 6.87
N VAL A 66 -15.28 1.90 5.96
CA VAL A 66 -15.03 3.24 5.41
C VAL A 66 -15.05 4.30 6.51
N ASP A 67 -16.00 4.23 7.45
CA ASP A 67 -16.11 5.19 8.55
C ASP A 67 -15.00 5.01 9.63
N GLY A 68 -14.51 3.79 9.86
CA GLY A 68 -13.40 3.48 10.79
C GLY A 68 -11.99 3.64 10.19
N ILE A 69 -11.82 3.43 8.89
CA ILE A 69 -10.57 3.65 8.12
C ILE A 69 -10.27 5.15 7.98
N PHE A 70 -11.25 6.02 8.21
CA PHE A 70 -11.03 7.48 8.27
C PHE A 70 -10.25 7.94 9.50
N PHE A 71 -9.98 7.05 10.46
CA PHE A 71 -9.07 7.31 11.58
C PHE A 71 -7.86 6.40 11.50
N ASP A 72 -6.67 6.98 11.64
CA ASP A 72 -5.36 6.31 11.64
C ASP A 72 -5.34 5.04 12.53
N TYR A 73 -6.13 5.07 13.60
CA TYR A 73 -6.38 3.99 14.56
C TYR A 73 -7.03 2.73 13.97
N GLY A 74 -7.93 2.87 13.00
CA GLY A 74 -8.62 1.73 12.39
C GLY A 74 -7.68 0.85 11.56
N CYS A 75 -6.73 1.46 10.85
CA CYS A 75 -5.72 0.72 10.10
C CYS A 75 -4.74 -0.02 11.03
N ILE A 76 -4.41 0.56 12.19
CA ILE A 76 -3.55 -0.07 13.20
C ILE A 76 -4.24 -1.30 13.79
N ALA A 77 -5.49 -1.14 14.24
CA ALA A 77 -6.26 -2.24 14.82
C ALA A 77 -6.47 -3.36 13.80
N LEU A 78 -6.80 -3.03 12.55
CA LEU A 78 -6.94 -4.00 11.46
C LEU A 78 -5.66 -4.83 11.27
N ASN A 79 -4.50 -4.16 11.31
CA ASN A 79 -3.22 -4.82 11.13
C ASN A 79 -2.87 -5.77 12.29
N GLU A 80 -3.23 -5.42 13.53
CA GLU A 80 -3.05 -6.30 14.70
C GLU A 80 -4.02 -7.48 14.66
N ILE A 81 -5.28 -7.28 14.27
CA ILE A 81 -6.26 -8.38 14.11
C ILE A 81 -5.75 -9.40 13.09
N ILE A 82 -5.20 -8.96 11.94
CA ILE A 82 -4.64 -9.87 10.93
C ILE A 82 -3.51 -10.75 11.49
N LYS A 83 -2.72 -10.26 12.48
CA LYS A 83 -1.61 -11.03 13.08
C LYS A 83 -2.09 -12.10 14.05
N GLU A 84 -3.12 -11.80 14.82
CA GLU A 84 -3.58 -12.64 15.94
C GLU A 84 -4.74 -13.57 15.56
N LEU A 85 -5.36 -13.37 14.39
CA LEU A 85 -6.53 -14.12 13.96
C LEU A 85 -6.16 -15.48 13.36
N ASP A 86 -6.39 -16.54 14.14
CA ASP A 86 -6.13 -17.92 13.75
C ASP A 86 -7.32 -18.61 13.03
N ASP A 87 -8.53 -18.04 13.10
CA ASP A 87 -9.72 -18.65 12.49
C ASP A 87 -9.72 -18.45 10.96
N PRO A 88 -9.71 -19.53 10.15
CA PRO A 88 -9.59 -19.42 8.70
C PRO A 88 -10.75 -18.68 8.01
N TYR A 89 -11.98 -18.82 8.52
CA TYR A 89 -13.16 -18.19 7.92
C TYR A 89 -13.07 -16.67 8.07
N TYR A 90 -12.81 -16.22 9.29
CA TYR A 90 -12.70 -14.80 9.60
C TYR A 90 -11.47 -14.16 8.96
N ARG A 91 -10.36 -14.92 8.86
CA ARG A 91 -9.17 -14.51 8.12
C ARG A 91 -9.53 -14.26 6.65
N ASP A 92 -10.27 -15.16 6.02
CA ASP A 92 -10.65 -15.01 4.61
C ASP A 92 -11.59 -13.82 4.38
N GLU A 93 -12.58 -13.59 5.24
CA GLU A 93 -13.44 -12.40 5.17
C GLU A 93 -12.64 -11.11 5.30
N LEU A 94 -11.68 -11.08 6.22
CA LEU A 94 -10.82 -9.92 6.45
C LEU A 94 -9.90 -9.62 5.26
N LEU A 95 -9.36 -10.66 4.62
CA LEU A 95 -8.57 -10.53 3.39
C LEU A 95 -9.43 -10.02 2.23
N ASP A 96 -10.71 -10.41 2.16
CA ASP A 96 -11.65 -9.89 1.16
C ASP A 96 -11.98 -8.42 1.39
N VAL A 97 -12.17 -8.02 2.65
CA VAL A 97 -12.32 -6.62 3.04
C VAL A 97 -11.12 -5.78 2.61
N VAL A 98 -9.89 -6.22 2.92
CA VAL A 98 -8.67 -5.47 2.58
C VAL A 98 -8.50 -5.38 1.06
N SER A 99 -8.67 -6.50 0.35
CA SER A 99 -8.51 -6.51 -1.10
C SER A 99 -9.54 -5.64 -1.81
N ASN A 100 -10.82 -5.67 -1.40
CA ASN A 100 -11.86 -4.81 -1.95
C ASN A 100 -11.61 -3.31 -1.75
N ASN A 101 -10.87 -2.94 -0.69
CA ASN A 101 -10.53 -1.56 -0.36
C ASN A 101 -9.07 -1.20 -0.68
N ALA A 102 -8.36 -2.03 -1.46
CA ALA A 102 -6.93 -1.91 -1.69
C ALA A 102 -6.52 -0.52 -2.20
N LEU A 103 -7.27 0.08 -3.12
CA LEU A 103 -6.93 1.39 -3.68
C LEU A 103 -6.99 2.50 -2.61
N LEU A 104 -8.04 2.51 -1.80
CA LEU A 104 -8.20 3.48 -0.72
C LEU A 104 -7.07 3.32 0.30
N LEU A 105 -6.84 2.09 0.77
CA LEU A 105 -5.83 1.77 1.78
C LEU A 105 -4.42 2.11 1.28
N SER A 106 -4.10 1.82 0.01
CA SER A 106 -2.79 2.11 -0.60
C SER A 106 -2.46 3.60 -0.64
N ASN A 107 -3.48 4.46 -0.71
CA ASN A 107 -3.31 5.91 -0.69
C ASN A 107 -3.21 6.49 0.74
N ASN A 108 -3.62 5.73 1.76
CA ASN A 108 -3.67 6.17 3.15
C ASN A 108 -2.32 6.01 3.87
N ALA A 109 -1.98 6.96 4.75
CA ALA A 109 -0.71 6.99 5.48
C ALA A 109 -0.48 5.80 6.44
N TYR A 110 -1.57 5.17 6.90
CA TYR A 110 -1.57 4.00 7.77
C TYR A 110 -2.11 2.75 7.06
N GLY A 111 -3.13 2.92 6.21
CA GLY A 111 -3.73 1.82 5.43
C GLY A 111 -2.75 1.10 4.52
N ASN A 112 -1.72 1.78 4.03
CA ASN A 112 -0.68 1.14 3.22
C ASN A 112 0.07 0.05 4.00
N PHE A 113 0.20 0.14 5.32
CA PHE A 113 0.83 -0.91 6.12
C PHE A 113 -0.03 -2.17 6.20
N VAL A 114 -1.36 -2.03 6.21
CA VAL A 114 -2.30 -3.16 6.14
C VAL A 114 -2.11 -3.91 4.84
N VAL A 115 -2.13 -3.20 3.70
CA VAL A 115 -1.95 -3.82 2.38
C VAL A 115 -0.59 -4.49 2.28
N GLN A 116 0.49 -3.85 2.76
CA GLN A 116 1.82 -4.45 2.78
C GLN A 116 1.88 -5.71 3.65
N HIS A 117 1.19 -5.73 4.79
CA HIS A 117 1.15 -6.91 5.65
C HIS A 117 0.41 -8.06 4.94
N VAL A 118 -0.76 -7.79 4.39
CA VAL A 118 -1.52 -8.81 3.65
C VAL A 118 -0.72 -9.39 2.48
N LEU A 119 0.00 -8.56 1.71
CA LEU A 119 0.87 -9.04 0.64
C LEU A 119 2.02 -9.95 1.14
N LYS A 120 2.51 -9.75 2.38
CA LYS A 120 3.52 -10.61 3.01
C LYS A 120 2.98 -11.97 3.47
N LEU A 121 1.65 -12.13 3.55
CA LEU A 121 1.06 -13.43 3.86
C LEU A 121 1.14 -14.41 2.67
N HIS A 122 1.49 -13.92 1.48
CA HIS A 122 1.59 -14.71 0.26
C HIS A 122 0.32 -15.49 -0.10
N ASP A 123 -0.84 -14.96 0.31
CA ASP A 123 -2.14 -15.49 -0.06
C ASP A 123 -2.42 -15.14 -1.53
N SER A 124 -2.41 -16.15 -2.41
CA SER A 124 -2.48 -15.95 -3.86
C SER A 124 -3.81 -15.36 -4.31
N ARG A 125 -4.92 -15.75 -3.66
CA ARG A 125 -6.27 -15.22 -3.92
C ARG A 125 -6.33 -13.75 -3.55
N CYS A 126 -5.93 -13.40 -2.33
CA CYS A 126 -5.96 -12.03 -1.87
C CYS A 126 -5.01 -11.13 -2.68
N THR A 127 -3.79 -11.62 -2.95
CA THR A 127 -2.80 -10.89 -3.77
C THR A 127 -3.32 -10.64 -5.19
N GLY A 128 -3.95 -11.63 -5.81
CA GLY A 128 -4.59 -11.49 -7.12
C GLY A 128 -5.72 -10.47 -7.09
N ASN A 129 -6.59 -10.51 -6.07
CA ASN A 129 -7.66 -9.53 -5.89
C ASN A 129 -7.11 -8.11 -5.69
N ILE A 130 -6.04 -7.93 -4.90
CA ILE A 130 -5.38 -6.63 -4.73
C ILE A 130 -4.84 -6.14 -6.08
N ALA A 131 -4.14 -7.00 -6.83
CA ALA A 131 -3.60 -6.62 -8.15
C ALA A 131 -4.72 -6.18 -9.11
N ASP A 132 -5.84 -6.91 -9.15
CA ASP A 132 -7.01 -6.56 -9.95
C ASP A 132 -7.60 -5.20 -9.55
N LYS A 133 -7.78 -4.94 -8.25
CA LYS A 133 -8.31 -3.67 -7.76
C LYS A 133 -7.38 -2.47 -8.00
N LEU A 134 -6.08 -2.70 -8.14
CA LEU A 134 -5.09 -1.66 -8.42
C LEU A 134 -4.77 -1.51 -9.91
N CYS A 135 -5.24 -2.42 -10.76
CA CYS A 135 -5.08 -2.35 -12.21
C CYS A 135 -5.63 -1.02 -12.76
N GLY A 136 -4.83 -0.33 -13.59
CA GLY A 136 -5.13 1.01 -14.11
C GLY A 136 -4.77 2.16 -13.17
N TYR A 137 -4.47 1.90 -11.90
CA TYR A 137 -4.07 2.92 -10.91
C TYR A 137 -2.58 2.85 -10.54
N CYS A 138 -1.84 1.83 -10.97
CA CYS A 138 -0.46 1.62 -10.57
C CYS A 138 0.47 2.80 -10.92
N VAL A 139 0.25 3.44 -12.08
CA VAL A 139 1.03 4.64 -12.47
C VAL A 139 0.77 5.81 -11.51
N GLU A 140 -0.49 6.08 -11.17
CA GLU A 140 -0.85 7.17 -10.24
C GLU A 140 -0.33 6.89 -8.83
N LEU A 141 -0.49 5.66 -8.34
CA LEU A 141 0.02 5.23 -7.04
C LEU A 141 1.53 5.38 -6.95
N SER A 142 2.26 5.09 -8.03
CA SER A 142 3.71 5.21 -8.09
C SER A 142 4.22 6.66 -7.93
N PHE A 143 3.38 7.67 -8.19
CA PHE A 143 3.72 9.07 -7.91
C PHE A 143 3.53 9.47 -6.44
N LYS A 144 2.91 8.63 -5.62
CA LYS A 144 2.56 8.92 -4.22
C LYS A 144 3.47 8.15 -3.27
N LYS A 145 3.84 8.77 -2.16
CA LYS A 145 4.71 8.18 -1.12
C LYS A 145 4.26 6.79 -0.68
N TYR A 146 2.98 6.65 -0.32
CA TYR A 146 2.44 5.40 0.21
C TYR A 146 2.11 4.41 -0.89
N GLY A 147 1.53 4.89 -2.00
CA GLY A 147 1.17 4.07 -3.14
C GLY A 147 2.38 3.41 -3.81
N SER A 148 3.52 4.10 -3.90
CA SER A 148 4.74 3.54 -4.51
C SER A 148 5.22 2.28 -3.78
N TYR A 149 5.11 2.24 -2.45
CA TYR A 149 5.48 1.06 -1.67
C TYR A 149 4.62 -0.15 -2.03
N ILE A 150 3.33 0.06 -2.27
CA ILE A 150 2.41 -1.03 -2.65
C ILE A 150 2.74 -1.55 -4.04
N VAL A 151 3.00 -0.65 -4.99
CA VAL A 151 3.39 -1.05 -6.35
C VAL A 151 4.71 -1.83 -6.34
N GLU A 152 5.70 -1.38 -5.55
CA GLU A 152 6.94 -2.15 -5.37
C GLU A 152 6.71 -3.54 -4.77
N ARG A 153 5.81 -3.69 -3.79
CA ARG A 153 5.47 -5.00 -3.21
C ARG A 153 4.76 -5.91 -4.19
N LEU A 154 3.83 -5.38 -4.99
CA LEU A 154 3.13 -6.17 -6.00
C LEU A 154 4.06 -6.63 -7.12
N LEU A 155 5.05 -5.83 -7.51
CA LEU A 155 6.09 -6.29 -8.44
C LEU A 155 6.86 -7.52 -7.91
N GLU A 156 7.01 -7.64 -6.59
CA GLU A 156 7.69 -8.76 -5.93
C GLU A 156 6.76 -9.94 -5.60
N ALA A 157 5.44 -9.78 -5.77
CA ALA A 157 4.45 -10.73 -5.26
C ALA A 157 4.19 -11.94 -6.17
N GLY A 158 4.73 -11.94 -7.40
CA GLY A 158 4.63 -13.04 -8.36
C GLY A 158 4.25 -12.57 -9.77
N ASP A 159 4.17 -13.53 -10.70
CA ASP A 159 4.07 -13.24 -12.15
C ASP A 159 2.80 -12.47 -12.54
N ILE A 160 1.63 -12.85 -11.99
CA ILE A 160 0.34 -12.23 -12.35
C ILE A 160 0.27 -10.76 -11.86
N PRO A 161 0.55 -10.45 -10.58
CA PRO A 161 0.65 -9.07 -10.11
C PRO A 161 1.70 -8.24 -10.86
N MET A 162 2.88 -8.81 -11.12
CA MET A 162 3.93 -8.14 -11.87
C MET A 162 3.45 -7.79 -13.29
N ALA A 163 2.84 -8.73 -14.00
CA ALA A 163 2.35 -8.50 -15.36
C ALA A 163 1.35 -7.34 -15.42
N THR A 164 0.46 -7.22 -14.43
CA THR A 164 -0.51 -6.11 -14.33
C THR A 164 0.21 -4.76 -14.28
N ILE A 165 1.23 -4.64 -13.43
CA ILE A 165 2.00 -3.40 -13.28
C ILE A 165 2.83 -3.11 -14.52
N VAL A 166 3.48 -4.12 -15.10
CA VAL A 166 4.28 -3.97 -16.31
C VAL A 166 3.40 -3.45 -17.46
N LEU A 167 2.21 -4.00 -17.63
CA LEU A 167 1.26 -3.57 -18.67
C LEU A 167 0.83 -2.12 -18.47
N ASP A 168 0.50 -1.71 -17.25
CA ASP A 168 0.15 -0.32 -16.92
C ASP A 168 1.29 0.66 -17.27
N LEU A 169 2.53 0.33 -16.90
CA LEU A 169 3.69 1.18 -17.16
C LEU A 169 4.10 1.19 -18.65
N LEU A 170 3.96 0.06 -19.35
CA LEU A 170 4.20 -0.03 -20.79
C LEU A 170 3.12 0.68 -21.62
N ALA A 171 1.86 0.68 -21.17
CA ALA A 171 0.77 1.41 -21.81
C ALA A 171 0.86 2.93 -21.59
N CYS A 172 1.52 3.36 -20.52
CA CYS A 172 1.66 4.76 -20.16
C CYS A 172 2.39 5.61 -21.22
N LYS A 173 1.97 6.87 -21.43
CA LYS A 173 2.67 7.78 -22.36
C LYS A 173 4.12 8.00 -21.94
N ILE A 174 5.03 8.16 -22.91
CA ILE A 174 6.46 8.31 -22.65
C ILE A 174 6.77 9.49 -21.71
N GLU A 175 6.08 10.62 -21.87
CA GLU A 175 6.26 11.80 -21.03
C GLU A 175 5.94 11.50 -19.56
N MET A 176 4.91 10.69 -19.33
CA MET A 176 4.51 10.29 -17.98
C MET A 176 5.49 9.28 -17.38
N LEU A 177 5.98 8.32 -18.18
CA LEU A 177 7.01 7.38 -17.72
C LEU A 177 8.33 8.09 -17.35
N ILE A 178 8.74 9.10 -18.13
CA ILE A 178 9.90 9.95 -17.81
C ILE A 178 9.66 10.74 -16.53
N ARG A 179 8.46 11.33 -16.36
CA ARG A 179 8.10 12.03 -15.12
C ARG A 179 8.16 11.09 -13.93
N LEU A 180 7.67 9.85 -14.08
CA LEU A 180 7.69 8.85 -13.03
C LEU A 180 9.12 8.48 -12.64
N ALA A 181 9.96 8.17 -13.62
CA ALA A 181 11.38 7.85 -13.45
C ALA A 181 12.20 8.99 -12.79
N ARG A 182 11.70 10.23 -12.83
CA ARG A 182 12.34 11.42 -12.24
C ARG A 182 11.68 11.88 -10.93
N SER A 183 10.59 11.23 -10.51
CA SER A 183 9.84 11.61 -9.32
C SER A 183 10.51 11.08 -8.05
N GLU A 184 10.19 11.68 -6.90
CA GLU A 184 10.73 11.31 -5.58
C GLU A 184 10.44 9.85 -5.21
N TYR A 185 9.29 9.30 -5.66
CA TYR A 185 8.84 7.95 -5.30
C TYR A 185 8.85 6.98 -6.50
N GLY A 186 8.36 7.43 -7.65
CA GLY A 186 8.22 6.58 -8.83
C GLY A 186 9.54 6.10 -9.44
N ASN A 187 10.66 6.78 -9.15
CA ASN A 187 11.98 6.30 -9.58
C ASN A 187 12.30 4.91 -8.99
N PHE A 188 11.87 4.64 -7.75
CA PHE A 188 12.07 3.34 -7.12
C PHE A 188 11.25 2.26 -7.82
N VAL A 189 9.99 2.55 -8.18
CA VAL A 189 9.13 1.63 -8.93
C VAL A 189 9.72 1.31 -10.30
N VAL A 190 10.16 2.33 -11.06
CA VAL A 190 10.74 2.12 -12.40
C VAL A 190 12.06 1.34 -12.30
N CYS A 191 12.89 1.63 -11.30
CA CYS A 191 14.13 0.88 -11.05
C CYS A 191 13.83 -0.59 -10.73
N LYS A 192 12.92 -0.85 -9.80
CA LYS A 192 12.49 -2.20 -9.40
C LYS A 192 11.93 -2.98 -10.60
N LEU A 193 11.10 -2.34 -11.41
CA LEU A 193 10.55 -2.94 -12.62
C LEU A 193 11.65 -3.35 -13.61
N LEU A 194 12.63 -2.47 -13.85
CA LEU A 194 13.78 -2.80 -14.71
C LEU A 194 14.64 -3.93 -14.13
N GLU A 195 14.87 -3.95 -12.82
CA GLU A 195 15.63 -5.00 -12.14
C GLU A 195 14.94 -6.37 -12.26
N LEU A 196 13.62 -6.42 -12.06
CA LEU A 196 12.85 -7.66 -12.06
C LEU A 196 12.55 -8.20 -13.46
N THR A 197 12.41 -7.30 -14.44
CA THR A 197 12.20 -7.73 -15.84
C THR A 197 13.49 -8.15 -16.54
N ASN A 198 14.66 -7.83 -15.97
CA ASN A 198 15.97 -8.24 -16.49
C ASN A 198 16.29 -9.73 -16.23
N ASP A 199 15.33 -10.60 -16.55
CA ASP A 199 15.41 -12.05 -16.55
C ASP A 199 15.15 -12.60 -17.97
N ILE A 200 15.65 -13.79 -18.27
CA ILE A 200 15.50 -14.46 -19.56
C ILE A 200 14.02 -14.63 -19.93
N LEU A 201 13.16 -14.93 -18.96
CA LEU A 201 11.73 -15.18 -19.19
C LEU A 201 10.94 -13.90 -19.48
N THR A 202 11.45 -12.74 -19.05
CA THR A 202 10.79 -11.42 -19.19
C THR A 202 11.57 -10.45 -20.06
N ALA A 203 12.54 -10.96 -20.84
CA ALA A 203 13.44 -10.14 -21.65
C ALA A 203 12.70 -9.18 -22.60
N ASP A 204 11.60 -9.62 -23.24
CA ASP A 204 10.80 -8.78 -24.14
C ASP A 204 10.22 -7.55 -23.41
N LEU A 205 9.76 -7.73 -22.17
CA LEU A 205 9.21 -6.66 -21.34
C LEU A 205 10.32 -5.68 -20.93
N PHE A 206 11.47 -6.21 -20.53
CA PHE A 206 12.65 -5.41 -20.19
C PHE A 206 13.11 -4.56 -21.36
N TYR A 207 13.34 -5.16 -22.53
CA TYR A 207 13.76 -4.42 -23.72
C TYR A 207 12.69 -3.42 -24.19
N SER A 208 11.40 -3.71 -24.00
CA SER A 208 10.33 -2.75 -24.28
C SER A 208 10.45 -1.49 -23.40
N LEU A 209 10.72 -1.65 -22.10
CA LEU A 209 10.95 -0.53 -21.18
C LEU A 209 12.25 0.21 -21.48
N VAL A 210 13.35 -0.53 -21.71
CA VAL A 210 14.66 0.04 -22.04
C VAL A 210 14.56 0.86 -23.33
N ASN A 211 13.99 0.32 -24.40
CA ASN A 211 13.87 1.03 -25.68
C ASN A 211 13.01 2.29 -25.56
N LYS A 212 11.99 2.27 -24.69
CA LYS A 212 11.14 3.42 -24.42
C LYS A 212 11.87 4.53 -23.65
N LEU A 213 12.69 4.17 -22.66
CA LEU A 213 13.40 5.12 -21.79
C LEU A 213 14.77 5.58 -22.31
N ARG A 214 15.49 4.72 -23.05
CA ARG A 214 16.87 4.94 -23.52
C ARG A 214 17.06 6.26 -24.28
N PRO A 215 16.17 6.71 -25.19
CA PRO A 215 16.32 8.00 -25.87
C PRO A 215 16.37 9.20 -24.91
N TYR A 216 15.81 9.06 -23.71
CA TYR A 216 15.68 10.12 -22.71
C TYR A 216 16.63 9.97 -21.54
N ARG A 217 17.64 9.08 -21.62
CA ARG A 217 18.58 8.80 -20.51
C ARG A 217 19.21 10.06 -19.91
N PHE A 218 19.49 11.07 -20.73
CA PHE A 218 20.11 12.33 -20.30
C PHE A 218 19.23 13.12 -19.32
N LEU A 219 17.90 12.95 -19.37
CA LEU A 219 16.95 13.55 -18.43
C LEU A 219 16.92 12.83 -17.08
N LEU A 220 17.37 11.57 -17.04
CA LEU A 220 17.33 10.70 -15.87
C LEU A 220 18.60 10.80 -15.01
N HIS A 221 19.67 11.40 -15.54
CA HIS A 221 20.94 11.65 -14.84
C HIS A 221 20.88 12.78 -13.79
N ARG A 222 19.70 13.33 -13.47
CA ARG A 222 19.56 14.47 -12.55
C ARG A 222 20.02 14.17 -11.12
N PHE A 223 20.11 12.89 -10.74
CA PHE A 223 20.71 12.44 -9.50
C PHE A 223 22.05 11.75 -9.80
N PRO A 224 23.14 12.07 -9.07
CA PRO A 224 24.48 11.51 -9.30
C PRO A 224 24.54 9.97 -9.30
N GLU A 225 23.54 9.32 -8.70
CA GLU A 225 23.42 7.87 -8.55
C GLU A 225 22.12 7.33 -9.17
N SER A 226 21.66 7.92 -10.28
CA SER A 226 20.45 7.43 -10.97
C SER A 226 20.64 5.99 -11.46
N LYS A 227 20.20 5.01 -10.66
CA LYS A 227 20.26 3.58 -10.97
C LYS A 227 19.63 3.26 -12.32
N ILE A 228 18.52 3.92 -12.64
CA ILE A 228 17.84 3.79 -13.94
C ILE A 228 18.80 4.14 -15.08
N ALA A 229 19.51 5.28 -15.00
CA ALA A 229 20.45 5.68 -16.04
C ALA A 229 21.62 4.70 -16.19
N THR A 230 22.08 4.11 -15.08
CA THR A 230 23.09 3.05 -15.08
C THR A 230 22.60 1.79 -15.79
N ILE A 231 21.42 1.27 -15.45
CA ILE A 231 20.82 0.10 -16.09
C ILE A 231 20.70 0.33 -17.60
N LEU A 232 20.14 1.48 -18.01
CA LEU A 232 19.98 1.82 -19.43
C LEU A 232 21.30 1.93 -20.21
N SER A 233 22.43 2.17 -19.53
CA SER A 233 23.75 2.28 -20.15
C SER A 233 24.48 0.94 -20.25
N GLN A 234 24.13 -0.02 -19.40
CA GLN A 234 24.74 -1.36 -19.36
C GLN A 234 24.06 -2.34 -20.33
N THR A 235 22.80 -2.11 -20.66
CA THR A 235 22.09 -2.85 -21.70
C THR A 235 22.53 -2.30 -23.05
N SER A 236 23.28 -3.08 -23.86
CA SER A 236 23.61 -2.77 -25.27
C SER A 236 22.52 -3.28 -26.20
#